data_AF-A0AAX3B8X8-F1
#
_entry.id   AF-A0AAX3B8X8-F1
#
_cell.length_a   1.000
_cell.length_b   1.000
_cell.length_c   1.000
_cell.angle_alpha   90.00
_cell.angle_beta   90.00
_cell.angle_gamma   90.00
#
_symmetry.space_group_name_H-M   'P 1'
#
loop_
_entity.id
_entity.type
_entity.pdbx_description
1 polymer ?
#
loop_
_entity_poly.entity_id
_entity_poly.type
_entity_poly.pdbx_seq_one_letter_code
_entity_poly.pdbx_strand_id
1 'polypeptide(L)' 'MKINRIGCKQKLLPQIIPHLPELFKTYYETFLGSGVLYFYLKPAKAILNDYDPDLITLWRQSF' A
#
# COMPACT_ATOMS: atom_id res chain seq x y z
N MET A 1 -1.43 6.70 10.72
CA MET A 1 -1.38 5.34 11.33
C MET A 1 -0.12 4.64 10.86
N LYS A 2 0.69 4.06 11.75
CA LYS A 2 1.89 3.29 11.39
C LYS A 2 1.67 1.83 11.77
N ILE A 3 1.33 0.99 10.79
CA ILE A 3 1.18 -0.46 10.99
C ILE A 3 2.58 -1.08 10.82
N ASN A 4 3.12 -1.65 11.90
CA ASN A 4 4.36 -2.41 11.82
C ASN A 4 4.06 -3.85 11.41
N ARG A 5 4.47 -4.23 10.20
CA ARG A 5 4.42 -5.60 9.67
C ARG A 5 5.80 -6.00 9.16
N ILE A 6 6.11 -7.29 9.24
CA ILE A 6 7.28 -7.89 8.60
C ILE A 6 7.18 -7.66 7.09
N GLY A 7 8.29 -7.27 6.45
CA GLY A 7 8.30 -6.97 5.00
C GLY A 7 7.88 -5.55 4.62
N CYS A 8 7.76 -4.63 5.59
CA CYS A 8 7.47 -3.22 5.31
C CYS A 8 8.46 -2.62 4.30
N LYS A 9 7.94 -2.17 3.16
CA LYS A 9 8.72 -1.65 2.01
C LYS A 9 9.26 -0.23 2.21
N GLN A 10 9.18 0.36 3.40
CA GLN A 10 9.53 1.78 3.61
C GLN A 10 10.96 2.11 3.16
N LYS A 11 11.94 1.26 3.52
CA LYS A 11 13.34 1.43 3.13
C LYS A 11 13.60 1.16 1.65
N LEU A 12 12.66 0.53 0.95
CA LEU A 12 12.74 0.17 -0.46
C LEU A 12 12.03 1.18 -1.37
N LEU A 13 11.33 2.17 -0.81
CA LEU A 13 10.65 3.21 -1.61
C LEU A 13 11.60 3.89 -2.61
N PRO A 14 12.82 4.34 -2.24
CA PRO A 14 13.72 5.00 -3.18
C PRO A 14 14.10 4.13 -4.40
N GLN A 15 14.09 2.81 -4.24
CA GLN A 15 14.37 1.86 -5.32
C GLN A 15 13.12 1.54 -6.14
N ILE A 16 11.92 1.53 -5.53
CA ILE A 16 10.68 1.17 -6.22
C ILE A 16 10.15 2.33 -7.08
N ILE A 17 10.14 3.55 -6.53
CA ILE A 17 9.50 4.72 -7.14
C ILE A 17 9.99 5.00 -8.58
N PRO A 18 11.30 4.93 -8.89
CA PRO A 18 11.79 5.19 -10.24
C PRO A 18 11.29 4.22 -11.31
N HIS A 19 10.75 3.06 -10.91
CA HIS A 19 10.24 2.04 -11.81
C HIS A 19 8.71 2.07 -11.97
N LEU A 20 8.04 3.00 -11.29
CA LEU A 20 6.60 3.19 -11.44
C LEU A 20 6.28 4.05 -12.67
N PRO A 21 5.13 3.82 -13.32
CA PRO A 21 4.66 4.73 -14.35
C PRO A 21 4.35 6.11 -13.73
N GLU A 22 4.67 7.18 -14.47
CA GLU A 22 4.36 8.56 -14.03
C GLU A 22 2.85 8.80 -13.90
N LEU A 23 2.06 8.14 -14.74
CA LEU A 23 0.60 8.26 -14.78
C LEU A 23 -0.06 6.89 -14.78
N PHE A 24 -1.07 6.72 -13.94
CA PHE A 24 -1.94 5.55 -13.91
C PHE A 24 -3.33 5.96 -13.44
N LYS A 25 -4.36 5.19 -13.86
CA LYS A 25 -5.76 5.50 -13.50
C LYS A 25 -6.17 4.88 -12.17
N THR A 26 -5.72 3.66 -11.87
CA THR A 26 -6.09 2.93 -10.65
C THR A 26 -4.87 2.20 -10.14
N TYR A 27 -4.57 2.39 -8.87
CA TYR A 27 -3.53 1.67 -8.17
C TYR A 27 -4.08 0.35 -7.63
N TYR A 28 -3.41 -0.75 -7.93
CA TYR A 28 -3.74 -2.06 -7.41
C TYR A 28 -2.61 -2.51 -6.50
N GLU A 29 -2.92 -2.85 -5.26
CA GLU A 29 -1.95 -3.42 -4.31
C GLU A 29 -2.51 -4.72 -3.77
N THR A 30 -2.00 -5.84 -4.29
CA THR A 30 -2.53 -7.17 -3.96
C THR A 30 -2.03 -7.71 -2.62
N PHE A 31 -0.95 -7.11 -2.09
CA PHE A 31 -0.29 -7.49 -0.84
C PHE A 31 -0.05 -6.24 0.02
N LEU A 32 -1.13 -5.64 0.51
CA LEU A 32 -1.12 -4.32 1.16
C LEU A 32 -0.13 -4.23 2.33
N GLY A 33 -0.13 -5.20 3.24
CA GLY A 33 0.69 -5.18 4.44
C GLY A 33 0.54 -3.87 5.22
N SER A 34 1.64 -3.12 5.37
CA SER A 34 1.64 -1.81 6.04
C SER A 34 1.10 -0.66 5.18
N GLY A 35 0.81 -0.88 3.91
CA GLY A 35 0.26 0.12 2.97
C GLY A 35 1.21 1.29 2.68
N VAL A 36 2.51 1.12 2.93
CA VAL A 36 3.47 2.23 2.86
C VAL A 36 3.59 2.84 1.46
N LEU A 37 3.51 2.02 0.40
CA LEU A 37 3.57 2.51 -0.98
C LEU A 37 2.27 3.22 -1.37
N TYR A 38 1.12 2.66 -0.99
CA TYR A 38 -0.19 3.31 -1.14
C TYR A 38 -0.20 4.73 -0.54
N PHE A 39 0.27 4.87 0.71
CA PHE A 39 0.33 6.18 1.38
C PHE A 39 1.36 7.14 0.79
N TYR A 40 2.43 6.61 0.21
CA TYR A 40 3.41 7.44 -0.51
C TYR A 40 2.80 8.00 -1.79
N LEU A 41 2.13 7.14 -2.59
CA LEU A 41 1.58 7.51 -3.90
C LEU A 41 0.29 8.33 -3.83
N LYS A 42 -0.53 8.14 -2.78
CA LYS A 42 -1.85 8.78 -2.62
C LYS A 42 -2.69 8.76 -3.90
N PRO A 43 -2.91 7.58 -4.50
CA PRO A 43 -3.60 7.47 -5.78
C PRO A 43 -5.04 7.98 -5.69
N ALA A 44 -5.55 8.58 -6.77
CA ALA A 44 -6.94 9.05 -6.84
C ALA A 44 -7.96 7.91 -6.73
N LYS A 45 -7.60 6.71 -7.22
CA LYS A 45 -8.38 5.48 -7.10
C LYS A 45 -7.47 4.31 -6.79
N ALA A 46 -7.84 3.51 -5.80
CA ALA A 46 -7.10 2.31 -5.41
C ALA A 46 -8.01 1.11 -5.18
N ILE A 47 -7.48 -0.08 -5.46
CA ILE A 47 -8.04 -1.37 -5.06
C ILE A 47 -6.96 -2.06 -4.23
N LEU A 48 -7.24 -2.23 -2.95
CA LEU A 48 -6.31 -2.76 -1.96
C LEU A 48 -6.77 -4.16 -1.53
N ASN A 49 -5.83 -5.09 -1.45
CA ASN A 49 -6.08 -6.45 -1.01
C ASN A 49 -4.95 -6.95 -0.11
N ASP A 50 -5.28 -7.89 0.77
CA ASP A 50 -4.32 -8.69 1.51
C ASP A 50 -4.92 -10.08 1.78
N TYR A 51 -4.11 -11.05 2.17
CA TYR A 51 -4.60 -12.35 2.61
C TYR A 51 -5.06 -12.34 4.08
N ASP A 52 -4.43 -11.51 4.93
CA ASP A 52 -4.74 -11.43 6.37
C ASP A 52 -6.11 -10.73 6.59
N PRO A 53 -7.17 -11.45 7.02
CA PRO A 53 -8.49 -10.88 7.20
C PRO A 53 -8.57 -9.90 8.38
N ASP A 54 -7.72 -10.07 9.40
CA ASP A 54 -7.64 -9.13 10.53
C ASP A 54 -7.03 -7.81 10.06
N LEU A 55 -6.03 -7.89 9.18
CA LEU A 55 -5.48 -6.71 8.52
C LEU A 55 -6.53 -6.02 7.64
N ILE A 56 -7.27 -6.75 6.81
CA ILE A 56 -8.37 -6.18 6.02
C ILE A 56 -9.38 -5.47 6.92
N THR A 57 -9.75 -6.09 8.03
CA THR A 57 -10.70 -5.52 9.00
C THR A 57 -10.16 -4.23 9.61
N LEU A 58 -8.89 -4.24 10.04
CA LEU A 58 -8.21 -3.05 10.57
C LEU A 58 -8.25 -1.89 9.57
N TRP A 59 -7.93 -2.15 8.29
CA TRP A 59 -7.95 -1.12 7.27
C TRP A 59 -9.34 -0.55 7.01
N ARG A 60 -10.38 -1.40 7.00
CA ARG A 60 -11.78 -0.98 6.81
C ARG A 60 -12.35 -0.16 7.97
N GLN A 61 -11.80 -0.31 9.18
CA GLN A 61 -12.23 0.42 10.36
C GLN A 61 -11.46 1.72 10.59
N SER A 62 -10.31 1.86 9.92
CA SER A 62 -9.38 2.98 10.14
C SER A 62 -9.58 4.14 9.14
N PHE A 63 -10.39 3.94 8.09
CA PHE A 63 -10.66 4.87 6.99
C PHE A 63 -12.09 4.69 6.48
#